data_AF-A0A1C6GIJ9-F1
#
_entry.id   AF-A0A1C6GIJ9-F1
#
_cell.length_a   1.000
_cell.length_b   1.000
_cell.length_c   1.000
_cell.angle_alpha   90.00
_cell.angle_beta   90.00
_cell.angle_gamma   90.00
#
_symmetry.space_group_name_H-M   'P 1'
#
loop_
_entity.id
_entity.type
_entity.pdbx_description
1 polymer ?
#
loop_
_entity_poly.entity_id
_entity_poly.type
_entity_poly.pdbx_seq_one_letter_code
_entity_poly.pdbx_strand_id
1 'polypeptide(L)' 'MDKPYARLLEEISKREIKHKAIRKELGITKCTLSVKLHGRRNASFSLEQAIAIQQKFFPDVPIEELFKR' A
#
# COMPACT_ATOMS: atom_id res chain seq x y z
N MET A 1 -15.62 9.64 -5.69
CA MET A 1 -14.58 9.82 -4.67
C MET A 1 -13.39 8.98 -5.10
N ASP A 2 -12.33 9.62 -5.60
CA ASP A 2 -11.12 8.96 -6.07
C ASP A 2 -10.43 8.29 -4.87
N LYS A 3 -10.52 6.96 -4.75
CA LYS A 3 -9.83 6.21 -3.71
C LYS A 3 -8.40 5.99 -4.22
N PRO A 4 -7.38 6.70 -3.70
CA PRO A 4 -6.01 6.39 -4.07
C PRO A 4 -5.73 4.94 -3.70
N TYR A 5 -5.10 4.20 -4.62
CA TYR A 5 -4.66 2.82 -4.37
C TYR A 5 -5.80 1.82 -4.13
N ALA A 6 -6.93 1.97 -4.83
CA ALA A 6 -8.05 1.02 -4.77
C ALA A 6 -7.59 -0.43 -5.05
N ARG A 7 -6.72 -0.61 -6.05
CA ARG A 7 -6.20 -1.92 -6.46
C ARG A 7 -5.31 -2.56 -5.39
N LEU A 8 -4.42 -1.77 -4.79
CA LEU A 8 -3.64 -2.20 -3.62
C LEU A 8 -4.56 -2.62 -2.47
N LEU A 9 -5.60 -1.84 -2.15
CA LEU A 9 -6.55 -2.17 -1.08
C LEU A 9 -7.33 -3.46 -1.38
N GLU A 10 -7.74 -3.67 -2.63
CA GLU A 10 -8.38 -4.91 -3.06
C GLU A 10 -7.45 -6.11 -2.91
N GLU A 11 -6.21 -6.01 -3.36
CA GLU A 11 -5.23 -7.09 -3.27
C GLU A 11 -4.84 -7.38 -1.80
N ILE A 12 -4.72 -6.34 -0.96
CA ILE A 12 -4.56 -6.48 0.50
C ILE A 12 -5.74 -7.23 1.10
N SER A 13 -6.97 -6.90 0.67
CA SER A 13 -8.18 -7.53 1.19
C SER A 13 -8.33 -8.97 0.70
N LYS A 14 -8.01 -9.25 -0.57
CA LYS A 14 -8.05 -10.61 -1.14
C LYS A 14 -7.03 -11.54 -0.50
N ARG A 15 -5.83 -11.03 -0.22
CA ARG A 15 -4.76 -11.81 0.44
C ARG A 15 -4.83 -11.76 1.97
N GLU A 16 -5.87 -11.16 2.54
CA GLU A 16 -6.05 -10.93 3.98
C GLU A 16 -4.79 -10.37 4.69
N ILE A 17 -4.07 -9.48 4.00
CA ILE A 17 -2.85 -8.90 4.52
C ILE A 17 -3.21 -7.94 5.66
N LYS A 18 -2.77 -8.30 6.86
CA LYS A 18 -2.99 -7.44 8.04
C LYS A 18 -2.26 -6.11 7.82
N HIS A 19 -2.99 -5.00 7.98
CA HIS A 19 -2.40 -3.66 7.98
C HIS A 19 -1.24 -3.51 9.01
N LYS A 20 -1.25 -4.33 10.06
CA LYS A 20 -0.15 -4.42 11.04
C LYS A 20 1.15 -4.95 10.42
N ALA A 21 1.09 -5.89 9.48
CA ALA A 21 2.25 -6.42 8.77
C ALA A 21 2.85 -5.35 7.85
N ILE A 22 2.01 -4.69 7.05
CA ILE A 22 2.43 -3.57 6.18
C ILE A 22 3.08 -2.44 6.99
N ARG A 23 2.48 -2.07 8.14
CA ARG A 23 3.08 -1.11 9.07
C ARG A 23 4.45 -1.53 9.57
N LYS A 24 4.61 -2.81 9.93
CA LYS A 24 5.86 -3.34 10.47
C LYS A 24 6.95 -3.37 9.41
N GLU A 25 6.59 -3.75 8.18
CA GLU A 25 7.51 -3.74 7.04
C GLU A 25 7.99 -2.34 6.70
N LEU A 26 7.05 -1.39 6.63
CA LEU A 26 7.34 0.00 6.29
C LEU A 26 7.95 0.80 7.44
N GLY A 27 7.95 0.26 8.66
CA GLY A 27 8.34 0.99 9.87
C GLY A 27 7.46 2.21 10.19
N ILE A 28 6.22 2.27 9.68
CA ILE A 28 5.34 3.43 9.86
C ILE A 28 4.24 3.21 10.90
N THR A 29 3.79 4.31 11.50
CA THR A 29 2.66 4.34 12.43
C THR A 29 1.31 4.15 11.72
N LYS A 30 0.30 3.73 12.49
CA LYS A 30 -1.07 3.47 12.00
C LYS A 30 -1.68 4.70 11.31
N CYS A 31 -1.49 5.89 11.88
CA CYS A 31 -1.99 7.14 11.32
C CYS A 31 -1.35 7.41 9.95
N THR A 32 -0.02 7.24 9.84
CA THR A 32 0.71 7.43 8.58
C THR A 32 0.25 6.47 7.50
N LEU A 33 0.03 5.19 7.83
CA LEU A 33 -0.51 4.23 6.85
C LEU A 33 -1.92 4.62 6.40
N SER A 34 -2.80 5.01 7.33
CA SER A 34 -4.17 5.39 7.02
C SER A 34 -4.23 6.66 6.16
N VAL A 35 -3.36 7.65 6.44
CA VAL A 35 -3.19 8.84 5.60
C VAL A 35 -2.63 8.47 4.23
N LYS A 36 -1.68 7.53 4.12
CA LYS A 36 -1.17 7.08 2.82
C LYS A 36 -2.22 6.33 1.99
N LEU A 37 -3.05 5.52 2.62
CA LEU A 37 -4.10 4.74 1.94
C LEU A 37 -5.36 5.56 1.59
N HIS A 38 -5.68 6.60 2.36
CA HIS A 38 -6.94 7.35 2.20
C HIS A 38 -6.75 8.85 1.95
N GLY A 39 -5.53 9.37 2.04
CA GLY A 39 -5.22 10.79 1.93
C GLY A 39 -5.21 11.31 0.50
N ARG A 40 -5.66 12.56 0.30
CA ARG A 40 -5.95 13.09 -1.04
C ARG A 40 -4.77 13.64 -1.85
N ARG A 41 -3.69 14.16 -1.23
CA ARG A 41 -2.71 14.98 -1.97
C ARG A 41 -1.21 14.68 -1.78
N ASN A 42 -0.76 14.21 -0.62
CA ASN A 42 0.67 13.91 -0.35
C ASN A 42 0.87 12.51 0.27
N ALA A 43 -0.07 11.63 -0.02
CA ALA A 43 -0.21 10.31 0.59
C ALA A 43 0.46 9.21 -0.24
N SER A 44 1.36 9.56 -1.17
CA SER A 44 2.02 8.57 -1.99
C SER A 44 3.00 7.72 -1.19
N PHE A 45 3.06 6.43 -1.48
CA PHE A 45 4.15 5.59 -1.02
C PHE A 45 5.42 5.99 -1.77
N SER A 46 6.54 6.05 -1.06
CA SER A 46 7.83 6.20 -1.72
C SER A 46 8.13 4.94 -2.54
N LEU A 47 8.94 5.06 -3.58
CA LEU A 47 9.26 3.95 -4.47
C LEU A 47 9.85 2.76 -3.70
N GLU A 48 10.73 3.02 -2.72
CA GLU A 48 11.27 2.00 -1.80
C GLU A 48 10.18 1.30 -0.97
N GLN A 49 9.22 2.07 -0.44
CA GLN A 49 8.09 1.53 0.34
C GLN A 49 7.21 0.63 -0.52
N ALA A 50 6.95 1.06 -1.75
CA ALA A 50 6.14 0.36 -2.70
C ALA A 50 6.85 -0.92 -3.20
N ILE A 51 8.17 -0.89 -3.41
CA ILE A 51 8.98 -2.09 -3.68
C ILE A 51 8.97 -3.05 -2.50
N ALA A 52 9.12 -2.56 -1.27
CA ALA A 52 9.08 -3.41 -0.08
C ALA A 52 7.74 -4.11 0.07
N ILE A 53 6.62 -3.38 -0.14
CA ILE A 53 5.28 -3.98 -0.14
C ILE A 53 5.15 -5.02 -1.26
N GLN A 54 5.60 -4.69 -2.46
CA GLN A 54 5.57 -5.60 -3.59
C GLN A 54 6.36 -6.88 -3.28
N GLN A 55 7.65 -6.80 -3.00
CA GLN A 55 8.48 -7.98 -2.76
C GLN A 55 7.98 -8.84 -1.60
N LYS A 56 7.45 -8.21 -0.54
CA LYS A 56 6.97 -8.95 0.64
C LYS A 56 5.60 -9.58 0.45
N PHE A 57 4.67 -8.85 -0.18
CA PHE A 57 3.25 -9.19 -0.19
C PHE A 57 2.71 -9.50 -1.59
N PHE A 58 3.26 -8.87 -2.62
CA PHE A 58 2.80 -8.97 -4.02
C PHE A 58 3.95 -9.16 -5.00
N PRO A 59 4.86 -10.14 -4.82
CA PRO A 59 5.98 -10.33 -5.75
C PRO A 59 5.50 -10.69 -7.16
N ASP A 60 4.26 -11.15 -7.26
CA ASP A 60 3.58 -11.56 -8.49
C ASP A 60 2.99 -10.39 -9.29
N VAL A 61 2.77 -9.24 -8.64
CA VAL A 61 2.13 -8.07 -9.27
C VAL A 61 3.15 -6.96 -9.44
N PRO A 62 3.28 -6.36 -10.63
CA PRO A 62 4.17 -5.22 -10.81
C PRO A 62 3.70 -4.01 -9.99
N ILE A 63 4.64 -3.32 -9.35
CA ILE A 63 4.42 -2.11 -8.55
C ILE A 63 3.57 -1.06 -9.30
N GLU A 64 3.78 -0.90 -10.60
CA GLU A 64 3.02 0.02 -11.45
C GLU A 64 1.54 -0.34 -11.56
N GLU A 65 1.20 -1.62 -11.57
CA GLU A 65 -0.20 -2.07 -11.52
C GLU A 65 -0.78 -1.98 -10.11
N LEU A 66 0.02 -2.31 -9.09
CA LEU A 66 -0.40 -2.27 -7.70
C LEU A 66 -0.76 -0.84 -7.26
N PHE A 67 0.05 0.13 -7.69
CA PHE A 67 -0.11 1.55 -7.39
C PHE A 67 -0.76 2.33 -8.55
N LYS A 68 -1.35 1.64 -9.53
CA LYS A 68 -2.10 2.26 -10.64
C LYS A 68 -3.27 3.07 -10.10
N ARG A 69 -3.34 4.34 -10.49
CA ARG A 69 -4.40 5.27 -10.09
C ARG A 69 -5.59 5.19 -11.02
#